data_AF-B1Y8J6-F1
#
_entry.id   AF-B1Y8J6-F1
#
_cell.length_a   1.000
_cell.length_b   1.000
_cell.length_c   1.000
_cell.angle_alpha   90.00
_cell.angle_beta   90.00
_cell.angle_gamma   90.00
#
_symmetry.space_group_name_H-M   'P 1'
#
loop_
_entity.id
_entity.type
_entity.pdbx_description
1 polymer ?
#
loop_
_entity_poly.entity_id
_entity_poly.type
_entity_poly.pdbx_seq_one_letter_code
_entity_poly.pdbx_strand_id
1 'polypeptide(L)'
;MSCGFVSRQFRSSVSSEEAVAYALLACEAPVGSYLVVEGGGRRWLAKVREVYLEDIYSVAKTPVLTPEQELAVPLRLGPAVAVLELVAECSGGSCGPPASPVPIHAEVRAPGPGEVGLMLSLPRQGILLGDLALPSGQALGGEPVYLPLEALRHHLLVVGTTGSGKTVFVKELALQLAGAGQNVVALDAVGHFYHLAYNGLPVKVLLPVTRRLARRGPRAVARRAAARALWGRRGRFKARVFRRGRALSRIELEIAEPGGARLEVFPWALKSPSVLPQLHRAMPILTQQARIFYRRVLQKAVEKAGSPAAEPLFQWLTSPSDDVQRGRPLVNYEKLGNDLGLHVSTMENIVRAVLALVETELVDVETADGAKVGEPDYGRALSGYAVVDLSELNTHQQRLVVYRVLDAVYRVARPTTAVLIDEAHLFFPQTRNEDEQAFIEAHLTRLTRLGRARGIGVVFATHMPDDLNDVVLQLANTKVVLRSDLKVLEKLGVPPGDRRFVAYAERGLAYVASYAYRYPLYVKVRKTAVHFG
;
A
#
# COMPACT_ATOMS: atom_id res chain seq x y z
N MET A 1 40.31 -0.10 0.90
CA MET A 1 41.37 0.48 0.04
C MET A 1 41.23 1.99 0.09
N SER A 2 42.36 2.69 0.25
CA SER A 2 42.37 4.15 0.26
C SER A 2 41.85 4.68 -1.07
N CYS A 3 40.90 5.60 -1.02
CA CYS A 3 40.23 6.23 -2.16
C CYS A 3 40.71 7.67 -2.38
N GLY A 4 41.32 8.30 -1.39
CA GLY A 4 41.64 9.73 -1.44
C GLY A 4 41.85 10.34 -0.07
N PHE A 5 41.80 11.67 0.00
CA PHE A 5 41.90 12.39 1.26
C PHE A 5 41.15 13.73 1.21
N VAL A 6 40.79 14.26 2.38
CA VAL A 6 40.14 15.57 2.51
C VAL A 6 41.11 16.68 2.11
N SER A 7 40.73 17.46 1.10
CA SER A 7 41.57 18.52 0.55
C SER A 7 41.70 19.69 1.52
N ARG A 8 42.89 20.27 1.57
CA ARG A 8 43.14 21.56 2.25
C ARG A 8 42.62 22.77 1.46
N GLN A 9 42.37 22.60 0.16
CA GLN A 9 41.99 23.71 -0.74
C GLN A 9 40.58 24.24 -0.45
N PHE A 10 39.71 23.39 0.08
CA PHE A 10 38.32 23.70 0.32
C PHE A 10 37.98 23.53 1.80
N ARG A 11 37.13 24.41 2.32
CA ARG A 11 36.71 24.38 3.73
C ARG A 11 35.79 23.18 3.97
N SER A 12 36.12 22.36 4.96
CA SER A 12 35.16 21.45 5.57
C SER A 12 34.33 22.19 6.62
N SER A 13 33.01 22.03 6.62
CA SER A 13 32.10 22.74 7.51
C SER A 13 30.95 21.87 7.97
N VAL A 14 30.60 22.00 9.25
CA VAL A 14 29.37 21.46 9.83
C VAL A 14 28.64 22.62 10.49
N SER A 15 27.37 22.81 10.10
CA SER A 15 26.45 23.80 10.63
C SER A 15 25.13 23.12 11.00
N SER A 16 24.15 23.89 11.48
CA SER A 16 22.79 23.41 11.72
C SER A 16 22.04 23.05 10.43
N GLU A 17 22.53 23.50 9.27
CA GLU A 17 21.85 23.34 7.98
C GLU A 17 22.59 22.38 7.04
N GLU A 18 23.92 22.32 7.13
CA GLU A 18 24.75 21.59 6.18
C GLU A 18 26.00 21.01 6.83
N ALA A 19 26.39 19.81 6.39
CA ALA A 19 27.62 19.14 6.79
C ALA A 19 28.35 18.67 5.54
N VAL A 20 29.39 19.39 5.14
CA VAL A 20 30.09 19.17 3.86
C VAL A 20 31.61 19.11 4.04
N ALA A 21 32.23 18.21 3.29
CA ALA A 21 33.66 18.12 3.12
C ALA A 21 34.01 17.99 1.63
N TYR A 22 35.28 18.22 1.29
CA TYR A 22 35.77 18.10 -0.07
C TYR A 22 36.95 17.13 -0.09
N ALA A 23 36.94 16.20 -1.02
CA ALA A 23 37.98 15.19 -1.13
C ALA A 23 38.57 15.15 -2.54
N LEU A 24 39.88 14.95 -2.61
CA LEU A 24 40.54 14.51 -3.84
C LEU A 24 40.44 12.99 -3.89
N LEU A 25 39.86 12.46 -4.95
CA LEU A 25 39.64 11.04 -5.14
C LEU A 25 40.60 10.47 -6.20
N ALA A 26 41.17 9.31 -5.89
CA ALA A 26 41.89 8.44 -6.81
C ALA A 26 41.06 7.22 -7.23
N CYS A 27 39.89 7.00 -6.61
CA CYS A 27 38.96 5.93 -6.95
C CYS A 27 37.70 6.49 -7.63
N GLU A 28 37.02 5.66 -8.41
CA GLU A 28 35.70 6.00 -8.95
C GLU A 28 34.64 5.95 -7.85
N ALA A 29 33.99 7.09 -7.60
CA ALA A 29 32.89 7.20 -6.65
C ALA A 29 31.76 8.03 -7.27
N PRO A 30 30.83 7.42 -8.03
CA PRO A 30 29.75 8.16 -8.67
C PRO A 30 28.84 8.84 -7.66
N VAL A 31 28.07 9.84 -8.12
CA VAL A 31 27.09 10.55 -7.29
C VAL A 31 26.14 9.58 -6.59
N GLY A 32 25.98 9.78 -5.28
CA GLY A 32 25.19 8.94 -4.39
C GLY A 32 25.96 7.82 -3.72
N SER A 33 27.21 7.55 -4.11
CA SER A 33 28.08 6.57 -3.45
C SER A 33 28.37 6.96 -2.01
N TYR A 34 28.56 5.95 -1.16
CA TYR A 34 29.02 6.14 0.20
C TYR A 34 30.54 5.99 0.30
N LEU A 35 31.17 6.88 1.05
CA LEU A 35 32.59 6.84 1.39
C LEU A 35 32.74 6.96 2.90
N VAL A 36 33.79 6.35 3.45
CA VAL A 36 34.17 6.51 4.86
C VAL A 36 35.36 7.44 4.93
N VAL A 37 35.26 8.47 5.77
CA VAL A 37 36.34 9.41 6.03
C VAL A 37 36.85 9.19 7.45
N GLU A 38 38.15 9.03 7.63
CA GLU A 38 38.77 8.67 8.92
C GLU A 38 39.82 9.71 9.32
N GLY A 39 39.68 10.26 10.52
CA GLY A 39 40.58 11.31 11.00
C GLY A 39 40.33 11.68 12.46
N GLY A 40 41.38 12.04 13.20
CA GLY A 40 41.26 12.51 14.59
C GLY A 40 40.58 11.51 15.53
N GLY A 41 40.74 10.19 15.29
CA GLY A 41 40.11 9.14 16.10
C GLY A 41 38.62 8.93 15.85
N ARG A 42 38.04 9.56 14.82
CA ARG A 42 36.63 9.46 14.44
C ARG A 42 36.48 8.98 13.00
N ARG A 43 35.27 8.52 12.67
CA ARG A 43 34.89 8.12 11.32
C ARG A 43 33.63 8.84 10.89
N TRP A 44 33.60 9.36 9.67
CA TRP A 44 32.42 9.96 9.06
C TRP A 44 31.95 9.11 7.90
N LEU A 45 30.64 8.88 7.81
CA LEU A 45 30.03 8.37 6.59
C LEU A 45 29.65 9.57 5.73
N ALA A 46 30.15 9.59 4.51
CA ALA A 46 29.86 10.62 3.53
C ALA A 46 29.11 10.05 2.33
N LYS A 47 28.17 10.81 1.78
CA LYS A 47 27.53 10.55 0.49
C LYS A 47 28.12 11.50 -0.54
N VAL A 48 28.52 10.97 -1.69
CA VAL A 48 29.03 11.79 -2.79
C VAL A 48 27.89 12.60 -3.39
N ARG A 49 27.90 13.92 -3.21
CA ARG A 49 26.90 14.84 -3.74
C ARG A 49 27.20 15.24 -5.17
N GLU A 50 28.47 15.45 -5.46
CA GLU A 50 28.97 15.91 -6.76
C GLU A 50 30.40 15.39 -6.97
N VAL A 51 30.74 15.09 -8.21
CA VAL A 51 32.11 14.82 -8.63
C VAL A 51 32.38 15.65 -9.88
N TYR A 52 33.46 16.39 -9.87
CA TYR A 52 33.93 17.14 -11.03
C TYR A 52 35.44 16.95 -11.20
N LEU A 53 35.91 17.11 -12.42
CA LEU A 53 37.32 17.16 -12.74
C LEU A 53 37.72 18.64 -12.75
N GLU A 54 38.73 18.99 -11.96
CA GLU A 54 39.26 20.35 -11.94
C GLU A 54 40.68 20.35 -12.51
N ASP A 55 40.85 21.03 -13.64
CA ASP A 55 42.17 21.23 -14.26
C ASP A 55 42.78 22.54 -13.76
N ILE A 56 44.07 22.49 -13.40
CA ILE A 56 44.86 23.67 -13.02
C ILE A 56 44.78 24.80 -14.06
N TYR A 57 44.72 24.47 -15.35
CA TYR A 57 44.60 25.46 -16.43
C TYR A 57 43.22 26.14 -16.46
N SER A 58 42.17 25.40 -16.07
CA SER A 58 40.80 25.92 -15.94
C SER A 58 40.68 26.83 -14.73
N VAL A 59 41.26 26.45 -13.59
CA VAL A 59 41.29 27.28 -12.36
C VAL A 59 42.12 28.55 -12.58
N ALA A 60 43.24 28.45 -13.30
CA ALA A 60 44.11 29.58 -13.62
C ALA A 60 43.56 30.52 -14.70
N LYS A 61 42.38 30.23 -15.29
CA LYS A 61 41.77 30.98 -16.41
C LYS A 61 42.74 31.20 -17.58
N THR A 62 43.48 30.16 -17.93
CA THR A 62 44.47 30.19 -19.01
C THR A 62 43.76 30.40 -20.37
N PRO A 63 44.37 31.09 -21.36
CA PRO A 63 43.74 31.27 -22.67
C PRO A 63 43.36 29.94 -23.33
N VAL A 64 42.26 29.94 -24.10
CA VAL A 64 41.77 28.77 -24.83
C VAL A 64 42.85 28.28 -25.80
N LEU A 65 43.29 27.03 -25.63
CA LEU A 65 44.25 26.38 -26.52
C LEU A 65 43.56 25.91 -27.82
N THR A 66 44.32 25.82 -28.92
CA THR A 66 43.79 25.15 -30.13
C THR A 66 43.65 23.64 -29.89
N PRO A 67 42.78 22.92 -30.63
CA PRO A 67 42.64 21.46 -30.46
C PRO A 67 43.97 20.69 -30.53
N GLU A 68 44.91 21.12 -31.38
CA GLU A 68 46.24 20.52 -31.49
C GLU A 68 47.11 20.80 -30.26
N GLN A 69 47.03 22.02 -29.71
CA GLN A 69 47.73 22.42 -28.50
C GLN A 69 47.18 21.68 -27.27
N GLU A 70 45.85 21.56 -27.17
CA GLU A 70 45.14 20.82 -26.11
C GLU A 70 45.56 19.34 -26.10
N LEU A 71 45.61 18.70 -27.27
CA LEU A 71 46.05 17.31 -27.40
C LEU A 71 47.55 17.10 -27.13
N ALA A 72 48.36 18.15 -27.27
CA ALA A 72 49.80 18.15 -27.01
C ALA A 72 50.14 18.41 -25.53
N VAL A 73 49.19 18.86 -24.70
CA VAL A 73 49.39 19.00 -23.26
C VAL A 73 49.56 17.60 -22.64
N PRO A 74 50.71 17.29 -22.00
CA PRO A 74 50.97 15.97 -21.44
C PRO A 74 50.18 15.68 -20.14
N LEU A 75 49.62 16.71 -19.50
CA LEU A 75 48.79 16.62 -18.29
C LEU A 75 47.34 16.31 -18.69
N ARG A 76 46.92 15.05 -18.54
CA ARG A 76 45.53 14.61 -18.78
C ARG A 76 44.67 14.45 -17.51
N LEU A 77 45.14 14.92 -16.36
CA LEU A 77 44.58 14.50 -15.06
C LEU A 77 44.47 15.69 -14.11
N GLY A 78 43.36 16.40 -14.17
CA GLY A 78 42.84 17.07 -12.99
C GLY A 78 42.40 16.01 -11.97
N PRO A 79 42.73 16.14 -10.67
CA PRO A 79 42.24 15.19 -9.68
C PRO A 79 40.71 15.26 -9.64
N ALA A 80 40.05 14.10 -9.49
CA ALA A 80 38.61 14.08 -9.28
C ALA A 80 38.32 14.70 -7.92
N VAL A 81 37.62 15.84 -7.91
CA VAL A 81 37.17 16.50 -6.69
C VAL A 81 35.76 16.03 -6.41
N ALA A 82 35.54 15.49 -5.22
CA ALA A 82 34.23 15.11 -4.73
C ALA A 82 33.75 16.05 -3.64
N VAL A 83 32.52 16.53 -3.81
CA VAL A 83 31.77 17.19 -2.74
C VAL A 83 31.07 16.11 -1.93
N LEU A 84 31.42 16.03 -0.65
CA LEU A 84 30.96 15.02 0.28
C LEU A 84 29.92 15.61 1.22
N GLU A 85 28.70 15.10 1.19
CA GLU A 85 27.68 15.35 2.21
C GLU A 85 27.91 14.38 3.38
N LEU A 86 28.19 14.89 4.57
CA LEU A 86 28.39 14.07 5.76
C LEU A 86 27.02 13.60 6.27
N VAL A 87 26.84 12.30 6.41
CA VAL A 87 25.56 11.66 6.79
C VAL A 87 25.62 11.10 8.20
N ALA A 88 26.78 10.63 8.66
CA ALA A 88 26.95 10.16 10.03
C ALA A 88 28.37 10.43 10.55
N GLU A 89 28.49 10.62 11.85
CA GLU A 89 29.76 10.68 12.57
C GLU A 89 29.76 9.60 13.65
N CYS A 90 30.84 8.81 13.70
CA CYS A 90 31.01 7.70 14.61
C CYS A 90 32.23 7.88 15.50
N SER A 91 32.03 7.69 16.81
CA SER A 91 33.07 7.72 17.84
C SER A 91 32.80 6.61 18.85
N GLY A 92 33.84 5.85 19.23
CA GLY A 92 33.71 4.79 20.23
C GLY A 92 32.67 3.70 19.91
N GLY A 93 32.40 3.45 18.62
CA GLY A 93 31.43 2.44 18.16
C GLY A 93 29.96 2.92 18.13
N SER A 94 29.67 4.13 18.60
CA SER A 94 28.36 4.78 18.45
C SER A 94 28.40 5.74 17.27
N CYS A 95 27.30 5.85 16.54
CA CYS A 95 27.16 6.74 15.38
C CYS A 95 26.00 7.70 15.59
N GLY A 96 26.18 8.98 15.27
CA GLY A 96 25.20 10.06 15.37
C GLY A 96 25.17 10.92 14.09
N PRO A 97 24.32 11.97 14.05
CA PRO A 97 24.45 13.03 13.06
C PRO A 97 25.86 13.68 13.14
N PRO A 98 26.41 14.14 12.01
CA PRO A 98 27.69 14.83 12.01
C PRO A 98 27.62 16.12 12.83
N ALA A 99 28.53 16.28 13.77
CA ALA A 99 28.60 17.43 14.68
C ALA A 99 29.93 18.17 14.58
N SER A 100 30.96 17.56 14.00
CA SER A 100 32.30 18.14 13.85
C SER A 100 32.78 18.09 12.41
N PRO A 101 33.50 19.13 11.94
CA PRO A 101 34.11 19.12 10.62
C PRO A 101 35.19 18.04 10.52
N VAL A 102 35.36 17.52 9.32
CA VAL A 102 36.38 16.51 9.05
C VAL A 102 37.77 17.17 9.03
N PRO A 103 38.80 16.58 9.67
CA PRO A 103 40.15 17.09 9.62
C PRO A 103 40.71 17.13 8.19
N ILE A 104 41.55 18.13 7.91
CA ILE A 104 42.31 18.21 6.67
C ILE A 104 43.21 16.97 6.55
N HIS A 105 43.32 16.43 5.33
CA HIS A 105 44.05 15.20 5.00
C HIS A 105 43.54 13.93 5.71
N ALA A 106 42.34 13.97 6.30
CA ALA A 106 41.66 12.76 6.74
C ALA A 106 41.54 11.79 5.55
N GLU A 107 41.79 10.51 5.80
CA GLU A 107 41.79 9.48 4.77
C GLU A 107 40.35 9.21 4.31
N VAL A 108 40.14 9.11 3.00
CA VAL A 108 38.86 8.73 2.40
C VAL A 108 39.03 7.34 1.81
N ARG A 109 38.11 6.43 2.12
CA ARG A 109 38.12 5.04 1.61
C ARG A 109 36.71 4.57 1.24
N ALA A 110 36.66 3.55 0.40
CA ALA A 110 35.41 2.82 0.18
C ALA A 110 34.97 2.11 1.49
N PRO A 111 33.66 2.03 1.77
CA PRO A 111 33.14 1.29 2.91
C PRO A 111 33.37 -0.22 2.75
N GLY A 112 33.56 -0.93 3.86
CA GLY A 112 33.54 -2.39 3.89
C GLY A 112 32.10 -2.95 3.79
N PRO A 113 31.93 -4.25 3.49
CA PRO A 113 30.60 -4.87 3.47
C PRO A 113 29.87 -4.74 4.81
N GLY A 114 28.64 -4.21 4.79
CA GLY A 114 27.82 -3.99 5.99
C GLY A 114 28.20 -2.74 6.80
N GLU A 115 29.28 -2.04 6.47
CA GLU A 115 29.75 -0.88 7.22
C GLU A 115 28.80 0.32 7.09
N VAL A 116 28.20 0.52 5.92
CA VAL A 116 27.30 1.66 5.67
C VAL A 116 26.05 1.53 6.54
N GLY A 117 25.42 0.36 6.56
CA GLY A 117 24.25 0.08 7.38
C GLY A 117 24.54 0.20 8.87
N LEU A 118 25.73 -0.21 9.31
CA LEU A 118 26.18 -0.01 10.69
C LEU A 118 26.32 1.48 11.04
N MET A 119 26.98 2.27 10.20
CA MET A 119 27.19 3.71 10.44
C MET A 119 25.88 4.50 10.39
N LEU A 120 24.95 4.11 9.51
CA LEU A 120 23.58 4.65 9.45
C LEU A 120 22.69 4.18 10.61
N SER A 121 23.18 3.26 11.45
CA SER A 121 22.40 2.63 12.53
C SER A 121 21.12 1.97 12.03
N LEU A 122 21.18 1.30 10.88
CA LEU A 122 20.02 0.64 10.29
C LEU A 122 19.52 -0.51 11.18
N PRO A 123 18.19 -0.72 11.25
CA PRO A 123 17.61 -1.88 11.91
C PRO A 123 18.18 -3.20 11.37
N ARG A 124 18.48 -4.13 12.28
CA ARG A 124 19.02 -5.46 11.95
C ARG A 124 17.98 -6.58 11.88
N GLN A 125 16.73 -6.26 12.25
CA GLN A 125 15.62 -7.22 12.32
C GLN A 125 14.34 -6.56 11.86
N GLY A 126 13.38 -7.38 11.45
CA GLY A 126 12.09 -6.96 10.95
C GLY A 126 11.84 -7.54 9.56
N ILE A 127 11.12 -6.80 8.73
CA ILE A 127 10.81 -7.18 7.36
C ILE A 127 11.96 -6.77 6.46
N LEU A 128 12.52 -7.69 5.69
CA LEU A 128 13.56 -7.37 4.73
C LEU A 128 12.94 -6.63 3.54
N LEU A 129 13.28 -5.34 3.37
CA LEU A 129 12.82 -4.56 2.23
C LEU A 129 13.65 -4.86 0.97
N GLY A 130 14.92 -5.20 1.15
CA GLY A 130 15.86 -5.45 0.07
C GLY A 130 17.29 -5.13 0.51
N ASP A 131 18.13 -4.76 -0.44
CA ASP A 131 19.51 -4.33 -0.21
C ASP A 131 19.62 -2.81 -0.34
N LEU A 132 20.45 -2.18 0.50
CA LEU A 132 20.81 -0.78 0.35
C LEU A 132 21.40 -0.59 -1.04
N ALA A 133 20.99 0.46 -1.73
CA ALA A 133 21.39 0.70 -3.11
C ALA A 133 21.87 2.13 -3.30
N LEU A 134 22.56 2.34 -4.41
CA LEU A 134 22.87 3.66 -4.92
C LEU A 134 21.69 4.21 -5.75
N PRO A 135 21.62 5.52 -6.00
CA PRO A 135 20.62 6.09 -6.89
C PRO A 135 20.68 5.53 -8.32
N SER A 136 21.83 4.99 -8.73
CA SER A 136 22.02 4.26 -10.00
C SER A 136 21.28 2.93 -10.06
N GLY A 137 20.79 2.41 -8.92
CA GLY A 137 20.16 1.10 -8.80
C GLY A 137 21.09 -0.03 -8.36
N GLN A 138 22.40 0.23 -8.33
CA GLN A 138 23.39 -0.75 -7.87
C GLN A 138 23.20 -1.06 -6.38
N ALA A 139 22.95 -2.33 -6.06
CA ALA A 139 22.90 -2.81 -4.69
C ALA A 139 24.30 -2.85 -4.06
N LEU A 140 24.39 -2.47 -2.78
CA LEU A 140 25.59 -2.54 -1.97
C LEU A 140 25.68 -3.92 -1.31
N GLY A 141 26.80 -4.60 -1.51
CA GLY A 141 27.01 -5.95 -0.99
C GLY A 141 27.06 -5.98 0.54
N GLY A 142 26.31 -6.91 1.15
CA GLY A 142 26.30 -7.10 2.60
C GLY A 142 25.46 -6.08 3.38
N GLU A 143 24.62 -5.29 2.71
CA GLU A 143 23.84 -4.20 3.30
C GLU A 143 22.31 -4.47 3.26
N PRO A 144 21.77 -5.49 3.96
CA PRO A 144 20.34 -5.72 3.99
C PRO A 144 19.60 -4.59 4.75
N VAL A 145 18.50 -4.12 4.18
CA VAL A 145 17.66 -3.07 4.78
C VAL A 145 16.41 -3.70 5.37
N TYR A 146 16.31 -3.67 6.69
CA TYR A 146 15.13 -4.12 7.43
C TYR A 146 14.23 -2.96 7.81
N LEU A 147 12.92 -3.21 7.77
CA LEU A 147 11.90 -2.36 8.37
C LEU A 147 11.40 -3.03 9.66
N PRO A 148 11.53 -2.39 10.83
CA PRO A 148 11.02 -2.94 12.08
C PRO A 148 9.53 -3.26 11.97
N LEU A 149 9.08 -4.38 12.56
CA LEU A 149 7.66 -4.76 12.52
C LEU A 149 6.76 -3.69 13.15
N GLU A 150 7.27 -2.91 14.11
CA GLU A 150 6.54 -1.79 14.70
C GLU A 150 6.20 -0.71 13.66
N ALA A 151 7.05 -0.49 12.65
CA ALA A 151 6.79 0.49 11.61
C ALA A 151 5.55 0.15 10.76
N LEU A 152 5.17 -1.13 10.65
CA LEU A 152 3.89 -1.49 10.03
C LEU A 152 2.69 -0.91 10.77
N ARG A 153 2.76 -0.80 12.10
CA ARG A 153 1.68 -0.23 12.94
C ARG A 153 1.52 1.28 12.75
N HIS A 154 2.46 1.92 12.07
CA HIS A 154 2.41 3.32 11.66
C HIS A 154 2.07 3.50 10.18
N HIS A 155 1.60 2.43 9.54
CA HIS A 155 1.15 2.37 8.16
C HIS A 155 2.25 2.67 7.12
N LEU A 156 2.12 2.00 5.98
CA LEU A 156 3.00 2.17 4.84
C LEU A 156 2.19 2.70 3.67
N LEU A 157 2.79 3.61 2.93
CA LEU A 157 2.32 4.03 1.62
C LEU A 157 3.34 3.57 0.57
N VAL A 158 2.89 2.78 -0.39
CA VAL A 158 3.68 2.29 -1.52
C VAL A 158 3.16 2.95 -2.79
N VAL A 159 3.99 3.79 -3.41
CA VAL A 159 3.63 4.51 -4.65
C VAL A 159 4.57 4.08 -5.76
N GLY A 160 4.03 3.84 -6.95
CA GLY A 160 4.83 3.58 -8.13
C GLY A 160 3.96 3.46 -9.38
N THR A 161 4.51 3.89 -10.52
CA THR A 161 3.89 3.72 -11.84
C THR A 161 3.77 2.24 -12.23
N THR A 162 2.91 1.95 -13.20
CA THR A 162 2.77 0.59 -13.76
C THR A 162 4.14 0.04 -14.19
N GLY A 163 4.42 -1.20 -13.79
CA GLY A 163 5.67 -1.87 -14.11
C GLY A 163 6.87 -1.51 -13.22
N SER A 164 6.78 -0.50 -12.34
CA SER A 164 7.87 -0.10 -11.42
C SER A 164 8.27 -1.17 -10.41
N GLY A 165 7.35 -2.09 -10.08
CA GLY A 165 7.56 -3.16 -9.10
C GLY A 165 6.65 -3.09 -7.86
N LYS A 166 5.73 -2.12 -7.78
CA LYS A 166 4.77 -1.93 -6.66
C LYS A 166 4.14 -3.26 -6.20
N THR A 167 3.47 -3.98 -7.10
CA THR A 167 2.79 -5.23 -6.75
C THR A 167 3.75 -6.32 -6.27
N VAL A 168 4.96 -6.39 -6.83
CA VAL A 168 5.98 -7.33 -6.36
C VAL A 168 6.42 -6.96 -4.95
N PHE A 169 6.73 -5.68 -4.68
CA PHE A 169 7.10 -5.21 -3.36
C PHE A 169 6.04 -5.55 -2.29
N VAL A 170 4.77 -5.25 -2.54
CA VAL A 170 3.68 -5.55 -1.60
C VAL A 170 3.53 -7.06 -1.38
N LYS A 171 3.78 -7.88 -2.41
CA LYS A 171 3.79 -9.34 -2.29
C LYS A 171 4.97 -9.87 -1.49
N GLU A 172 6.17 -9.28 -1.61
CA GLU A 172 7.32 -9.65 -0.77
C GLU A 172 6.99 -9.40 0.71
N LEU A 173 6.38 -8.24 1.02
CA LEU A 173 5.92 -7.95 2.38
C LEU A 173 4.91 -8.99 2.85
N ALA A 174 3.92 -9.30 2.02
CA ALA A 174 2.89 -10.30 2.32
C ALA A 174 3.47 -11.69 2.61
N LEU A 175 4.40 -12.13 1.75
CA LEU A 175 5.05 -13.43 1.84
C LEU A 175 5.88 -13.55 3.12
N GLN A 176 6.69 -12.53 3.43
CA GLN A 176 7.51 -12.51 4.64
C GLN A 176 6.65 -12.48 5.91
N LEU A 177 5.60 -11.65 5.93
CA LEU A 177 4.73 -11.54 7.10
C LEU A 177 3.94 -12.82 7.35
N ALA A 178 3.34 -13.39 6.30
CA ALA A 178 2.62 -14.66 6.43
C ALA A 178 3.57 -15.82 6.79
N GLY A 179 4.77 -15.87 6.21
CA GLY A 179 5.81 -16.85 6.55
C GLY A 179 6.30 -16.73 7.99
N ALA A 180 6.32 -15.52 8.55
CA ALA A 180 6.59 -15.26 9.96
C ALA A 180 5.38 -15.48 10.89
N GLY A 181 4.32 -16.12 10.39
CA GLY A 181 3.11 -16.45 11.15
C GLY A 181 2.19 -15.27 11.47
N GLN A 182 2.42 -14.10 10.87
CA GLN A 182 1.55 -12.93 11.05
C GLN A 182 0.28 -13.08 10.23
N ASN A 183 -0.81 -12.48 10.70
CA ASN A 183 -2.05 -12.43 9.92
C ASN A 183 -1.94 -11.35 8.84
N VAL A 184 -2.21 -11.72 7.59
CA VAL A 184 -2.14 -10.83 6.43
C VAL A 184 -3.46 -10.93 5.66
N VAL A 185 -4.09 -9.78 5.44
CA VAL A 185 -5.32 -9.66 4.64
C VAL A 185 -5.03 -8.75 3.46
N ALA A 186 -5.03 -9.30 2.25
CA ALA A 186 -4.84 -8.55 1.01
C ALA A 186 -6.19 -8.24 0.35
N LEU A 187 -6.50 -6.96 0.17
CA LEU A 187 -7.63 -6.47 -0.61
C LEU A 187 -7.18 -6.33 -2.06
N ASP A 188 -7.62 -7.25 -2.90
CA ASP A 188 -7.04 -7.47 -4.22
C ASP A 188 -7.96 -6.97 -5.33
N ALA A 189 -7.81 -5.68 -5.66
CA ALA A 189 -8.57 -4.99 -6.70
C ALA A 189 -8.34 -5.58 -8.09
N VAL A 190 -7.11 -5.99 -8.38
CA VAL A 190 -6.71 -6.44 -9.71
C VAL A 190 -6.71 -7.96 -9.79
N GLY A 191 -6.39 -8.67 -8.71
CA GLY A 191 -6.43 -10.12 -8.58
C GLY A 191 -5.04 -10.81 -8.62
N HIS A 192 -3.98 -10.11 -8.23
CA HIS A 192 -2.60 -10.60 -8.28
C HIS A 192 -2.18 -11.44 -7.07
N PHE A 193 -2.85 -11.33 -5.93
CA PHE A 193 -2.35 -11.85 -4.64
C PHE A 193 -2.50 -13.36 -4.50
N TYR A 194 -3.33 -13.99 -5.33
CA TYR A 194 -3.41 -15.44 -5.49
C TYR A 194 -2.07 -16.12 -5.81
N HIS A 195 -1.12 -15.39 -6.41
CA HIS A 195 0.16 -15.96 -6.86
C HIS A 195 1.00 -16.51 -5.70
N LEU A 196 0.80 -16.00 -4.48
CA LEU A 196 1.54 -16.47 -3.32
C LEU A 196 1.21 -17.92 -2.93
N ALA A 197 0.13 -18.51 -3.46
CA ALA A 197 -0.12 -19.94 -3.33
C ALA A 197 1.02 -20.78 -3.91
N TYR A 198 1.68 -20.30 -4.96
CA TYR A 198 2.82 -20.96 -5.61
C TYR A 198 4.15 -20.71 -4.89
N ASN A 199 4.16 -19.89 -3.83
CA ASN A 199 5.26 -19.81 -2.87
C ASN A 199 5.10 -20.83 -1.72
N GLY A 200 4.12 -21.73 -1.79
CA GLY A 200 3.84 -22.71 -0.73
C GLY A 200 2.99 -22.17 0.42
N LEU A 201 2.48 -20.94 0.32
CA LEU A 201 1.57 -20.39 1.33
C LEU A 201 0.16 -20.97 1.19
N PRO A 202 -0.49 -21.40 2.29
CA PRO A 202 -1.90 -21.73 2.28
C PRO A 202 -2.71 -20.43 2.12
N VAL A 203 -3.35 -20.25 0.96
CA VAL A 203 -4.12 -19.04 0.66
C VAL A 203 -5.59 -19.27 0.96
N LYS A 204 -6.16 -18.40 1.79
CA LYS A 204 -7.61 -18.31 1.99
C LYS A 204 -8.15 -17.20 1.12
N VAL A 205 -9.29 -17.42 0.48
CA VAL A 205 -9.89 -16.48 -0.46
C VAL A 205 -11.29 -16.14 0.00
N LEU A 206 -11.52 -14.90 0.40
CA LEU A 206 -12.88 -14.35 0.49
C LEU A 206 -13.33 -13.99 -0.92
N LEU A 207 -14.37 -14.67 -1.41
CA LEU A 207 -14.87 -14.47 -2.78
C LEU A 207 -16.31 -13.96 -2.74
N PRO A 208 -16.54 -12.66 -2.99
CA PRO A 208 -17.88 -12.10 -3.14
C PRO A 208 -18.64 -12.78 -4.29
N VAL A 209 -19.80 -13.35 -3.97
CA VAL A 209 -20.65 -14.06 -4.93
C VAL A 209 -21.90 -13.22 -5.19
N THR A 210 -22.04 -12.73 -6.41
CA THR A 210 -23.27 -12.05 -6.84
C THR A 210 -24.40 -13.06 -7.07
N ARG A 211 -25.66 -12.59 -7.02
CA ARG A 211 -26.83 -13.39 -7.40
C ARG A 211 -26.66 -14.03 -8.78
N ARG A 212 -26.12 -13.30 -9.77
CA ARG A 212 -25.82 -13.83 -11.11
C ARG A 212 -24.84 -15.00 -11.09
N LEU A 213 -23.75 -14.90 -10.33
CA LEU A 213 -22.78 -15.98 -10.21
C LEU A 213 -23.37 -17.18 -9.45
N ALA A 214 -24.12 -16.93 -8.37
CA ALA A 214 -24.75 -17.98 -7.56
C ALA A 214 -25.75 -18.82 -8.36
N ARG A 215 -26.52 -18.21 -9.28
CA ARG A 215 -27.44 -18.91 -10.20
C ARG A 215 -26.74 -19.93 -11.10
N ARG A 216 -25.45 -19.78 -11.37
CA ARG A 216 -24.64 -20.77 -12.13
C ARG A 216 -24.15 -21.93 -11.26
N GLY A 217 -24.45 -21.90 -9.96
CA GLY A 217 -24.17 -22.95 -8.99
C GLY A 217 -22.73 -22.95 -8.44
N PRO A 218 -22.45 -23.79 -7.43
CA PRO A 218 -21.15 -23.83 -6.74
C PRO A 218 -19.95 -24.13 -7.65
N ARG A 219 -20.18 -24.87 -8.76
CA ARG A 219 -19.14 -25.16 -9.76
C ARG A 219 -18.66 -23.88 -10.46
N ALA A 220 -19.54 -22.92 -10.70
CA ALA A 220 -19.15 -21.64 -11.31
C ALA A 220 -18.31 -20.80 -10.35
N VAL A 221 -18.66 -20.79 -9.06
CA VAL A 221 -17.86 -20.14 -8.00
C VAL A 221 -16.46 -20.73 -7.92
N ALA A 222 -16.35 -22.07 -7.93
CA ALA A 222 -15.07 -22.77 -7.96
C ALA A 222 -14.25 -22.43 -9.22
N ARG A 223 -14.88 -22.44 -10.40
CA ARG A 223 -14.25 -22.09 -11.68
C ARG A 223 -13.70 -20.65 -11.68
N ARG A 224 -14.45 -19.69 -11.14
CA ARG A 224 -13.99 -18.28 -11.03
C ARG A 224 -12.69 -18.17 -10.24
N ALA A 225 -12.67 -18.72 -9.02
CA ALA A 225 -11.47 -18.68 -8.18
C ALA A 225 -10.29 -19.42 -8.82
N ALA A 226 -10.54 -20.58 -9.43
CA ALA A 226 -9.50 -21.34 -10.13
C ALA A 226 -8.94 -20.58 -11.35
N ALA A 227 -9.81 -19.98 -12.17
CA ALA A 227 -9.40 -19.19 -13.33
C ALA A 227 -8.52 -18.00 -12.91
N ARG A 228 -8.84 -17.36 -11.78
CA ARG A 228 -8.05 -16.29 -11.21
C ARG A 228 -6.67 -16.76 -10.75
N ALA A 229 -6.63 -17.86 -10.01
CA ALA A 229 -5.38 -18.45 -9.53
C ALA A 229 -4.48 -19.03 -10.65
N LEU A 230 -5.07 -19.36 -11.80
CA LEU A 230 -4.36 -19.75 -13.02
C LEU A 230 -3.91 -18.55 -13.86
N TRP A 231 -4.25 -17.32 -13.48
CA TRP A 231 -3.93 -16.10 -14.22
C TRP A 231 -4.40 -16.14 -15.69
N GLY A 232 -5.60 -16.69 -15.93
CA GLY A 232 -6.15 -16.85 -17.29
C GLY A 232 -5.47 -17.93 -18.14
N ARG A 233 -4.43 -18.61 -17.63
CA ARG A 233 -3.82 -19.76 -18.32
C ARG A 233 -4.74 -20.98 -18.25
N ARG A 234 -4.60 -21.88 -19.23
CA ARG A 234 -5.25 -23.20 -19.16
C ARG A 234 -4.55 -24.02 -18.07
N GLY A 235 -5.33 -24.67 -17.22
CA GLY A 235 -4.82 -25.54 -16.17
C GLY A 235 -5.92 -26.45 -15.63
N ARG A 236 -5.50 -27.57 -15.05
CA ARG A 236 -6.39 -28.52 -14.38
C ARG A 236 -6.49 -28.17 -12.90
N PHE A 237 -7.72 -28.23 -12.37
CA PHE A 237 -7.97 -28.06 -10.94
C PHE A 237 -8.99 -29.09 -10.44
N LYS A 238 -8.87 -29.45 -9.18
CA LYS A 238 -9.87 -30.23 -8.43
C LYS A 238 -10.55 -29.30 -7.43
N ALA A 239 -11.85 -29.48 -7.25
CA ALA A 239 -12.65 -28.68 -6.32
C ALA A 239 -13.49 -29.58 -5.42
N ARG A 240 -13.46 -29.33 -4.12
CA ARG A 240 -14.33 -29.98 -3.13
C ARG A 240 -15.21 -28.93 -2.47
N VAL A 241 -16.52 -29.09 -2.55
CA VAL A 241 -17.50 -28.12 -2.05
C VAL A 241 -18.01 -28.57 -0.68
N PHE A 242 -18.01 -27.65 0.29
CA PHE A 242 -18.47 -27.88 1.65
C PHE A 242 -19.69 -27.03 1.97
N ARG A 243 -20.69 -27.66 2.59
CA ARG A 243 -21.90 -27.00 3.09
C ARG A 243 -21.99 -27.08 4.59
N ARG A 244 -22.60 -26.06 5.20
CA ARG A 244 -23.00 -26.06 6.61
C ARG A 244 -24.52 -25.87 6.65
N GLY A 245 -25.26 -26.94 6.89
CA GLY A 245 -26.71 -26.95 6.67
C GLY A 245 -27.04 -26.61 5.22
N ARG A 246 -27.93 -25.62 5.01
CA ARG A 246 -28.29 -25.11 3.68
C ARG A 246 -27.35 -24.02 3.14
N ALA A 247 -26.24 -23.72 3.83
CA ALA A 247 -25.32 -22.66 3.38
C ALA A 247 -24.11 -23.22 2.63
N LEU A 248 -23.75 -22.60 1.50
CA LEU A 248 -22.48 -22.84 0.82
C LEU A 248 -21.36 -22.20 1.66
N SER A 249 -20.55 -23.03 2.31
CA SER A 249 -19.65 -22.56 3.38
C SER A 249 -18.21 -22.36 2.94
N ARG A 250 -17.67 -23.29 2.13
CA ARG A 250 -16.28 -23.30 1.72
C ARG A 250 -16.08 -24.17 0.48
N ILE A 251 -15.07 -23.87 -0.32
CA ILE A 251 -14.61 -24.70 -1.44
C ILE A 251 -13.09 -24.87 -1.29
N GLU A 252 -12.62 -26.10 -1.26
CA GLU A 252 -11.19 -26.39 -1.37
C GLU A 252 -10.83 -26.54 -2.85
N LEU A 253 -9.78 -25.83 -3.28
CA LEU A 253 -9.24 -25.93 -4.63
C LEU A 253 -7.81 -26.45 -4.58
N GLU A 254 -7.52 -27.41 -5.44
CA GLU A 254 -6.17 -27.91 -5.71
C GLU A 254 -5.88 -27.72 -7.20
N ILE A 255 -4.90 -26.89 -7.50
CA ILE A 255 -4.45 -26.56 -8.85
C ILE A 255 -3.22 -27.39 -9.16
N ALA A 256 -3.25 -28.19 -10.22
CA ALA A 256 -2.16 -29.12 -10.54
C ALA A 256 -0.98 -28.44 -11.24
N GLU A 257 -1.24 -27.55 -12.21
CA GLU A 257 -0.24 -26.89 -13.07
C GLU A 257 -0.43 -25.37 -13.01
N PRO A 258 0.63 -24.54 -13.09
CA PRO A 258 2.02 -24.87 -13.44
C PRO A 258 2.96 -25.18 -12.26
N GLY A 259 2.46 -25.29 -11.02
CA GLY A 259 3.35 -25.49 -9.87
C GLY A 259 2.71 -25.98 -8.58
N GLY A 260 1.50 -26.57 -8.63
CA GLY A 260 0.80 -27.03 -7.44
C GLY A 260 0.38 -25.90 -6.50
N ALA A 261 -0.91 -25.58 -6.43
CA ALA A 261 -1.41 -24.57 -5.49
C ALA A 261 -2.67 -25.05 -4.76
N ARG A 262 -2.79 -24.73 -3.47
CA ARG A 262 -3.96 -25.05 -2.65
C ARG A 262 -4.61 -23.78 -2.12
N LEU A 263 -5.92 -23.68 -2.30
CA LEU A 263 -6.71 -22.52 -1.89
C LEU A 263 -7.93 -22.99 -1.08
N GLU A 264 -8.25 -22.26 -0.02
CA GLU A 264 -9.54 -22.35 0.67
C GLU A 264 -10.41 -21.15 0.30
N VAL A 265 -11.40 -21.36 -0.55
CA VAL A 265 -12.34 -20.31 -0.96
C VAL A 265 -13.52 -20.27 -0.01
N PHE A 266 -13.82 -19.08 0.51
CA PHE A 266 -14.98 -18.74 1.33
C PHE A 266 -15.91 -17.86 0.50
N PRO A 267 -16.98 -18.44 -0.09
CA PRO A 267 -18.04 -17.68 -0.73
C PRO A 267 -18.61 -16.66 0.23
N TRP A 268 -18.77 -15.42 -0.23
CA TRP A 268 -19.13 -14.28 0.59
C TRP A 268 -20.33 -13.56 -0.02
N ALA A 269 -21.34 -13.28 0.82
CA ALA A 269 -22.46 -12.40 0.50
C ALA A 269 -23.03 -11.83 1.80
N LEU A 270 -23.70 -10.69 1.72
CA LEU A 270 -24.36 -10.04 2.84
C LEU A 270 -25.75 -10.61 3.06
N LYS A 271 -26.20 -10.52 4.31
CA LYS A 271 -27.60 -10.75 4.68
C LYS A 271 -28.22 -9.42 5.02
N SER A 272 -29.43 -9.15 4.53
CA SER A 272 -30.10 -7.87 4.79
C SER A 272 -30.17 -7.49 6.27
N PRO A 273 -30.51 -8.41 7.21
CA PRO A 273 -30.50 -8.09 8.64
C PRO A 273 -29.12 -7.69 9.21
N SER A 274 -28.02 -8.10 8.57
CA SER A 274 -26.65 -7.79 9.04
C SER A 274 -26.09 -6.48 8.47
N VAL A 275 -26.53 -6.08 7.28
CA VAL A 275 -26.03 -4.88 6.60
C VAL A 275 -26.97 -3.68 6.74
N LEU A 276 -28.29 -3.84 6.65
CA LEU A 276 -29.24 -2.72 6.67
C LEU A 276 -29.05 -1.84 7.92
N PRO A 277 -29.00 -2.37 9.16
CA PRO A 277 -28.81 -1.51 10.34
C PRO A 277 -27.49 -0.71 10.35
N GLN A 278 -26.50 -1.13 9.54
CA GLN A 278 -25.17 -0.53 9.47
C GLN A 278 -24.88 0.09 8.09
N LEU A 279 -25.91 0.35 7.28
CA LEU A 279 -25.76 0.82 5.89
C LEU A 279 -24.88 2.08 5.78
N HIS A 280 -25.04 3.02 6.71
CA HIS A 280 -24.24 4.25 6.82
C HIS A 280 -22.73 4.02 7.05
N ARG A 281 -22.31 2.81 7.44
CA ARG A 281 -20.89 2.41 7.54
C ARG A 281 -20.43 1.59 6.36
N ALA A 282 -21.36 1.00 5.61
CA ALA A 282 -21.05 0.16 4.48
C ALA A 282 -20.95 0.95 3.17
N MET A 283 -21.71 2.06 3.05
CA MET A 283 -21.85 2.82 1.81
C MET A 283 -21.96 4.34 2.06
N PRO A 284 -21.25 5.19 1.30
CA PRO A 284 -21.32 6.65 1.41
C PRO A 284 -22.50 7.23 0.62
N ILE A 285 -23.73 6.81 0.94
CA ILE A 285 -24.93 7.20 0.17
C ILE A 285 -25.97 7.98 0.97
N LEU A 286 -25.92 7.87 2.30
CA LEU A 286 -26.84 8.56 3.19
C LEU A 286 -26.31 9.94 3.54
N THR A 287 -27.11 10.98 3.30
CA THR A 287 -26.80 12.35 3.76
C THR A 287 -26.77 12.41 5.29
N GLN A 288 -26.13 13.42 5.88
CA GLN A 288 -26.14 13.60 7.35
C GLN A 288 -27.55 13.53 7.96
N GLN A 289 -28.52 14.23 7.36
CA GLN A 289 -29.91 14.22 7.83
C GLN A 289 -30.52 12.81 7.74
N ALA A 290 -30.36 12.13 6.60
CA ALA A 290 -30.86 10.78 6.42
C ALA A 290 -30.24 9.81 7.45
N ARG A 291 -28.93 9.93 7.73
CA ARG A 291 -28.23 9.09 8.71
C ARG A 291 -28.82 9.18 10.11
N ILE A 292 -29.25 10.37 10.56
CA ILE A 292 -29.82 10.58 11.89
C ILE A 292 -31.12 9.78 12.06
N PHE A 293 -32.00 9.83 11.06
CA PHE A 293 -33.33 9.21 11.14
C PHE A 293 -33.37 7.78 10.57
N TYR A 294 -32.33 7.36 9.85
CA TYR A 294 -32.26 6.09 9.14
C TYR A 294 -32.68 4.88 9.99
N ARG A 295 -32.17 4.79 11.23
CA ARG A 295 -32.50 3.66 12.12
C ARG A 295 -33.99 3.59 12.45
N ARG A 296 -34.62 4.75 12.73
CA ARG A 296 -36.05 4.85 13.05
C ARG A 296 -36.90 4.51 11.82
N VAL A 297 -36.54 5.05 10.66
CA VAL A 297 -37.20 4.76 9.38
C VAL A 297 -37.12 3.27 9.05
N LEU A 298 -35.92 2.68 9.13
CA LEU A 298 -35.70 1.26 8.86
C LEU A 298 -36.56 0.36 9.77
N GLN A 299 -36.59 0.64 11.07
CA GLN A 299 -37.40 -0.13 12.03
C GLN A 299 -38.89 -0.11 11.66
N LYS A 300 -39.44 1.08 11.39
CA LYS A 300 -40.86 1.22 11.05
C LYS A 300 -41.20 0.63 9.68
N ALA A 301 -40.29 0.76 8.71
CA ALA A 301 -40.46 0.18 7.39
C ALA A 301 -40.45 -1.36 7.45
N VAL A 302 -39.54 -1.97 8.21
CA VAL A 302 -39.51 -3.43 8.41
C VAL A 302 -40.77 -3.93 9.13
N GLU A 303 -41.25 -3.21 10.14
CA GLU A 303 -42.49 -3.51 10.84
C GLU A 303 -43.69 -3.52 9.88
N LYS A 304 -43.84 -2.47 9.06
CA LYS A 304 -44.96 -2.36 8.10
C LYS A 304 -44.84 -3.30 6.90
N ALA A 305 -43.63 -3.54 6.39
CA ALA A 305 -43.39 -4.42 5.24
C ALA A 305 -43.44 -5.91 5.60
N GLY A 306 -43.30 -6.26 6.88
CA GLY A 306 -43.28 -7.65 7.35
C GLY A 306 -42.04 -8.45 6.94
N SER A 307 -41.00 -7.79 6.40
CA SER A 307 -39.78 -8.45 5.92
C SER A 307 -38.53 -7.61 6.22
N PRO A 308 -37.47 -8.21 6.80
CA PRO A 308 -36.19 -7.55 6.99
C PRO A 308 -35.26 -7.67 5.78
N ALA A 309 -35.74 -8.21 4.65
CA ALA A 309 -34.95 -8.37 3.43
C ALA A 309 -34.99 -7.09 2.58
N ALA A 310 -33.83 -6.64 2.09
CA ALA A 310 -33.64 -5.37 1.41
C ALA A 310 -34.50 -5.23 0.15
N GLU A 311 -34.64 -6.31 -0.62
CA GLU A 311 -35.43 -6.31 -1.85
C GLU A 311 -36.94 -6.20 -1.57
N PRO A 312 -37.58 -7.07 -0.75
CA PRO A 312 -38.96 -6.85 -0.33
C PRO A 312 -39.21 -5.49 0.33
N LEU A 313 -38.26 -5.02 1.14
CA LEU A 313 -38.36 -3.72 1.79
C LEU A 313 -38.36 -2.58 0.78
N PHE A 314 -37.48 -2.62 -0.22
CA PHE A 314 -37.44 -1.65 -1.31
C PHE A 314 -38.77 -1.67 -2.09
N GLN A 315 -39.23 -2.85 -2.50
CA GLN A 315 -40.48 -3.03 -3.24
C GLN A 315 -41.67 -2.43 -2.47
N TRP A 316 -41.78 -2.73 -1.17
CA TRP A 316 -42.82 -2.17 -0.31
C TRP A 316 -42.69 -0.65 -0.17
N LEU A 317 -41.48 -0.13 0.06
CA LEU A 317 -41.26 1.32 0.19
C LEU A 317 -41.72 2.07 -1.06
N THR A 318 -41.57 1.47 -2.25
CA THR A 318 -41.92 2.07 -3.54
C THR A 318 -43.32 1.73 -4.05
N SER A 319 -44.09 0.88 -3.37
CA SER A 319 -45.45 0.55 -3.79
C SER A 319 -46.45 1.66 -3.40
N PRO A 320 -47.60 1.76 -4.11
CA PRO A 320 -48.67 2.66 -3.71
C PRO A 320 -49.13 2.39 -2.28
N SER A 321 -49.49 3.44 -1.58
CA SER A 321 -50.14 3.40 -0.26
C SER A 321 -51.63 3.67 -0.40
N ASP A 322 -52.40 3.34 0.65
CA ASP A 322 -53.84 3.60 0.71
C ASP A 322 -54.19 5.09 0.89
N ASP A 323 -53.20 5.95 1.13
CA ASP A 323 -53.43 7.38 1.39
C ASP A 323 -53.36 8.17 0.08
N VAL A 324 -54.36 9.01 -0.15
CA VAL A 324 -54.42 9.90 -1.32
C VAL A 324 -54.09 11.32 -0.88
N GLN A 325 -53.13 11.95 -1.56
CA GLN A 325 -52.80 13.35 -1.34
C GLN A 325 -52.72 14.08 -2.68
N ARG A 326 -53.40 15.24 -2.78
CA ARG A 326 -53.49 16.04 -4.02
C ARG A 326 -53.96 15.24 -5.24
N GLY A 327 -54.89 14.31 -5.04
CA GLY A 327 -55.51 13.54 -6.12
C GLY A 327 -54.67 12.38 -6.67
N ARG A 328 -53.52 12.04 -6.07
CA ARG A 328 -52.77 10.81 -6.38
C ARG A 328 -52.56 9.95 -5.13
N PRO A 329 -52.51 8.61 -5.25
CA PRO A 329 -52.06 7.76 -4.16
C PRO A 329 -50.60 8.11 -3.84
N LEU A 330 -50.30 8.32 -2.56
CA LEU A 330 -48.95 8.47 -2.06
C LEU A 330 -48.20 7.15 -2.19
N VAL A 331 -46.89 7.22 -2.33
CA VAL A 331 -46.02 6.04 -2.21
C VAL A 331 -45.77 5.76 -0.73
N ASN A 332 -45.56 4.50 -0.34
CA ASN A 332 -45.37 4.11 1.07
C ASN A 332 -44.24 4.86 1.78
N TYR A 333 -43.13 5.19 1.10
CA TYR A 333 -42.08 6.00 1.69
C TYR A 333 -42.50 7.45 1.94
N GLU A 334 -43.39 8.03 1.13
CA GLU A 334 -43.94 9.39 1.32
C GLU A 334 -44.85 9.41 2.56
N LYS A 335 -45.77 8.43 2.64
CA LYS A 335 -46.64 8.23 3.81
C LYS A 335 -45.82 8.03 5.09
N LEU A 336 -44.83 7.14 5.05
CA LEU A 336 -43.94 6.89 6.18
C LEU A 336 -43.14 8.14 6.58
N GLY A 337 -42.72 8.95 5.62
CA GLY A 337 -42.08 10.24 5.86
C GLY A 337 -43.00 11.19 6.62
N ASN A 338 -44.25 11.34 6.16
CA ASN A 338 -45.26 12.17 6.81
C ASN A 338 -45.54 11.71 8.25
N ASP A 339 -45.73 10.40 8.47
CA ASP A 339 -45.96 9.80 9.80
C ASP A 339 -44.80 10.11 10.78
N LEU A 340 -43.58 10.23 10.27
CA LEU A 340 -42.37 10.45 11.06
C LEU A 340 -41.92 11.92 11.12
N GLY A 341 -42.65 12.84 10.46
CA GLY A 341 -42.28 14.25 10.35
C GLY A 341 -41.01 14.49 9.55
N LEU A 342 -40.73 13.66 8.54
CA LEU A 342 -39.52 13.73 7.71
C LEU A 342 -39.82 14.29 6.32
N HIS A 343 -38.91 15.11 5.81
CA HIS A 343 -39.03 15.64 4.45
C HIS A 343 -38.88 14.54 3.39
N VAL A 344 -39.65 14.65 2.30
CA VAL A 344 -39.68 13.65 1.22
C VAL A 344 -38.28 13.37 0.65
N SER A 345 -37.45 14.41 0.46
CA SER A 345 -36.07 14.24 -0.01
C SER A 345 -35.19 13.37 0.90
N THR A 346 -35.43 13.39 2.22
CA THR A 346 -34.71 12.52 3.17
C THR A 346 -35.13 11.07 2.97
N MET A 347 -36.43 10.83 2.80
CA MET A 347 -36.96 9.50 2.52
C MET A 347 -36.49 8.97 1.17
N GLU A 348 -36.49 9.80 0.11
CA GLU A 348 -35.93 9.42 -1.19
C GLU A 348 -34.46 9.03 -1.09
N ASN A 349 -33.64 9.77 -0.34
CA ASN A 349 -32.23 9.40 -0.13
C ASN A 349 -32.10 8.02 0.56
N ILE A 350 -32.94 7.74 1.57
CA ILE A 350 -32.97 6.43 2.24
C ILE A 350 -33.41 5.32 1.27
N VAL A 351 -34.45 5.55 0.47
CA VAL A 351 -34.93 4.56 -0.51
C VAL A 351 -33.85 4.29 -1.57
N ARG A 352 -33.19 5.33 -2.09
CA ARG A 352 -32.05 5.19 -3.02
C ARG A 352 -30.90 4.40 -2.38
N ALA A 353 -30.64 4.58 -1.09
CA ALA A 353 -29.64 3.80 -0.38
C ALA A 353 -29.97 2.31 -0.31
N VAL A 354 -31.24 1.96 -0.05
CA VAL A 354 -31.70 0.55 -0.05
C VAL A 354 -31.64 -0.02 -1.48
N LEU A 355 -32.05 0.73 -2.49
CA LEU A 355 -31.95 0.32 -3.89
C LEU A 355 -30.49 0.06 -4.29
N ALA A 356 -29.58 0.98 -3.99
CA ALA A 356 -28.17 0.81 -4.30
C ALA A 356 -27.58 -0.47 -3.67
N LEU A 357 -28.00 -0.79 -2.45
CA LEU A 357 -27.62 -2.04 -1.80
C LEU A 357 -28.16 -3.27 -2.56
N VAL A 358 -29.42 -3.24 -3.00
CA VAL A 358 -30.06 -4.31 -3.78
C VAL A 358 -29.34 -4.52 -5.13
N GLU A 359 -29.05 -3.44 -5.84
CA GLU A 359 -28.36 -3.41 -7.13
C GLU A 359 -26.92 -3.95 -7.07
N THR A 360 -26.32 -4.05 -5.88
CA THR A 360 -25.01 -4.70 -5.74
C THR A 360 -25.04 -6.19 -6.09
N GLU A 361 -26.22 -6.83 -6.06
CA GLU A 361 -26.39 -8.28 -6.19
C GLU A 361 -25.63 -9.12 -5.15
N LEU A 362 -25.06 -8.49 -4.12
CA LEU A 362 -24.26 -9.14 -3.07
C LEU A 362 -25.07 -9.41 -1.80
N VAL A 363 -26.39 -9.20 -1.81
CA VAL A 363 -27.26 -9.31 -0.63
C VAL A 363 -28.32 -10.38 -0.81
N ASP A 364 -28.53 -11.17 0.25
CA ASP A 364 -29.47 -12.30 0.31
C ASP A 364 -29.29 -13.26 -0.87
N VAL A 365 -28.05 -13.69 -1.08
CA VAL A 365 -27.65 -14.50 -2.23
C VAL A 365 -28.00 -15.97 -2.00
N GLU A 366 -28.64 -16.58 -2.98
CA GLU A 366 -29.01 -17.99 -3.01
C GLU A 366 -28.57 -18.61 -4.34
N THR A 367 -28.04 -19.84 -4.29
CA THR A 367 -27.66 -20.59 -5.48
C THR A 367 -28.88 -21.22 -6.15
N ALA A 368 -28.74 -21.65 -7.41
CA ALA A 368 -29.85 -22.29 -8.15
C ALA A 368 -30.43 -23.54 -7.47
N ASP A 369 -29.63 -24.23 -6.65
CA ASP A 369 -30.03 -25.41 -5.88
C ASP A 369 -30.48 -25.07 -4.44
N GLY A 370 -30.77 -23.80 -4.17
CA GLY A 370 -31.36 -23.32 -2.92
C GLY A 370 -30.37 -23.14 -1.76
N ALA A 371 -29.05 -23.18 -2.03
CA ALA A 371 -28.05 -22.99 -0.98
C ALA A 371 -27.79 -21.50 -0.76
N LYS A 372 -27.88 -21.05 0.49
CA LYS A 372 -27.63 -19.64 0.85
C LYS A 372 -26.13 -19.36 0.87
N VAL A 373 -25.75 -18.18 0.41
CA VAL A 373 -24.40 -17.63 0.57
C VAL A 373 -24.47 -16.51 1.61
N GLY A 374 -23.50 -16.44 2.50
CA GLY A 374 -23.47 -15.45 3.57
C GLY A 374 -22.06 -15.11 3.98
N GLU A 375 -21.94 -14.21 4.96
CA GLU A 375 -20.64 -13.87 5.54
C GLU A 375 -20.04 -15.11 6.24
N PRO A 376 -18.75 -15.43 6.01
CA PRO A 376 -18.08 -16.54 6.65
C PRO A 376 -17.73 -16.22 8.10
N ASP A 377 -17.22 -17.22 8.83
CA ASP A 377 -16.48 -16.96 10.07
C ASP A 377 -15.20 -16.20 9.74
N TYR A 378 -15.20 -14.89 10.00
CA TYR A 378 -14.06 -14.02 9.71
C TYR A 378 -12.80 -14.39 10.51
N GLY A 379 -12.92 -14.98 11.70
CA GLY A 379 -11.75 -15.42 12.48
C GLY A 379 -11.00 -16.56 11.79
N ARG A 380 -11.73 -17.49 11.16
CA ARG A 380 -11.12 -18.52 10.31
C ARG A 380 -10.69 -17.97 8.95
N ALA A 381 -11.54 -17.20 8.29
CA ALA A 381 -11.35 -16.81 6.90
C ALA A 381 -10.27 -15.73 6.70
N LEU A 382 -10.01 -14.89 7.71
CA LEU A 382 -9.00 -13.82 7.68
C LEU A 382 -7.73 -14.15 8.49
N SER A 383 -7.53 -15.40 8.91
CA SER A 383 -6.31 -15.82 9.62
C SER A 383 -5.25 -16.41 8.70
N GLY A 384 -3.98 -16.27 9.08
CA GLY A 384 -2.85 -16.61 8.21
C GLY A 384 -2.80 -15.63 7.03
N TYR A 385 -2.72 -16.15 5.81
CA TYR A 385 -2.77 -15.33 4.60
C TYR A 385 -4.15 -15.42 3.93
N ALA A 386 -4.84 -14.29 3.89
CA ALA A 386 -6.17 -14.15 3.29
C ALA A 386 -6.15 -13.12 2.15
N VAL A 387 -6.84 -13.45 1.06
CA VAL A 387 -7.06 -12.58 -0.09
C VAL A 387 -8.55 -12.31 -0.21
N VAL A 388 -8.93 -11.06 -0.37
CA VAL A 388 -10.29 -10.64 -0.69
C VAL A 388 -10.32 -10.30 -2.16
N ASP A 389 -10.97 -11.14 -2.96
CA ASP A 389 -11.01 -10.98 -4.40
C ASP A 389 -12.06 -9.95 -4.81
N LEU A 390 -11.59 -8.83 -5.36
CA LEU A 390 -12.42 -7.71 -5.81
C LEU A 390 -12.44 -7.58 -7.33
N SER A 391 -11.70 -8.45 -8.05
CA SER A 391 -11.31 -8.24 -9.45
C SER A 391 -12.42 -8.30 -10.50
N GLU A 392 -13.52 -9.01 -10.21
CA GLU A 392 -14.70 -9.07 -11.10
C GLU A 392 -15.89 -8.23 -10.59
N LEU A 393 -15.65 -7.35 -9.63
CA LEU A 393 -16.65 -6.43 -9.08
C LEU A 393 -16.48 -5.03 -9.66
N ASN A 394 -17.57 -4.30 -9.83
CA ASN A 394 -17.50 -2.87 -10.11
C ASN A 394 -17.08 -2.08 -8.86
N THR A 395 -16.60 -0.83 -9.02
CA THR A 395 -16.08 0.01 -7.93
C THR A 395 -17.04 0.12 -6.74
N HIS A 396 -18.35 0.20 -7.00
CA HIS A 396 -19.36 0.32 -5.95
C HIS A 396 -19.47 -0.95 -5.10
N GLN A 397 -19.54 -2.12 -5.76
CA GLN A 397 -19.49 -3.43 -5.11
C GLN A 397 -18.17 -3.63 -4.36
N GLN A 398 -17.04 -3.25 -4.96
CA GLN A 398 -15.73 -3.37 -4.32
C GLN A 398 -15.68 -2.57 -3.01
N ARG A 399 -16.11 -1.31 -3.03
CA ARG A 399 -16.17 -0.45 -1.83
C ARG A 399 -17.03 -1.08 -0.73
N LEU A 400 -18.23 -1.57 -1.07
CA LEU A 400 -19.10 -2.26 -0.10
C LEU A 400 -18.38 -3.43 0.59
N VAL A 401 -17.71 -4.29 -0.20
CA VAL A 401 -16.95 -5.43 0.32
C VAL A 401 -15.78 -4.94 1.18
N VAL A 402 -14.99 -3.98 0.69
CA VAL A 402 -13.81 -3.44 1.40
C VAL A 402 -14.20 -2.89 2.75
N TYR A 403 -15.16 -1.97 2.83
CA TYR A 403 -15.56 -1.36 4.11
C TYR A 403 -16.14 -2.39 5.08
N ARG A 404 -16.91 -3.36 4.57
CA ARG A 404 -17.45 -4.44 5.42
C ARG A 404 -16.37 -5.38 5.95
N VAL A 405 -15.39 -5.73 5.10
CA VAL A 405 -14.26 -6.58 5.51
C VAL A 405 -13.35 -5.83 6.48
N LEU A 406 -13.08 -4.55 6.26
CA LEU A 406 -12.26 -3.73 7.16
C LEU A 406 -12.87 -3.65 8.57
N ASP A 407 -14.19 -3.49 8.66
CA ASP A 407 -14.92 -3.60 9.93
C ASP A 407 -14.79 -5.00 10.55
N ALA A 408 -14.77 -6.07 9.74
CA ALA A 408 -14.56 -7.43 10.23
C ALA A 408 -13.13 -7.65 10.72
N VAL A 409 -12.12 -7.19 9.98
CA VAL A 409 -10.70 -7.21 10.38
C VAL A 409 -10.55 -6.53 11.72
N TYR A 410 -11.11 -5.33 11.91
CA TYR A 410 -11.02 -4.63 13.19
C TYR A 410 -11.57 -5.45 14.37
N ARG A 411 -12.61 -6.26 14.17
CA ARG A 411 -13.18 -7.14 15.20
C ARG A 411 -12.35 -8.39 15.49
N VAL A 412 -11.74 -8.97 14.46
CA VAL A 412 -11.04 -10.28 14.57
C VAL A 412 -9.51 -10.17 14.59
N ALA A 413 -8.98 -8.95 14.41
CA ALA A 413 -7.55 -8.69 14.39
C ALA A 413 -6.88 -9.23 15.64
N ARG A 414 -5.72 -9.83 15.43
CA ARG A 414 -4.84 -10.30 16.50
C ARG A 414 -3.62 -9.40 16.54
N PRO A 415 -2.87 -9.33 17.67
CA PRO A 415 -1.64 -8.57 17.73
C PRO A 415 -0.71 -8.89 16.55
N THR A 416 -0.46 -7.84 15.76
CA THR A 416 0.19 -7.80 14.45
C THR A 416 -0.62 -8.47 13.32
N THR A 417 -1.65 -7.76 12.84
CA THR A 417 -2.38 -8.04 11.60
C THR A 417 -2.02 -7.00 10.54
N ALA A 418 -1.53 -7.42 9.37
CA ALA A 418 -1.26 -6.54 8.24
C ALA A 418 -2.44 -6.55 7.25
N VAL A 419 -2.92 -5.37 6.86
CA VAL A 419 -3.92 -5.18 5.81
C VAL A 419 -3.25 -4.55 4.62
N LEU A 420 -3.22 -5.25 3.49
CA LEU A 420 -2.63 -4.78 2.24
C LEU A 420 -3.75 -4.31 1.33
N ILE A 421 -3.69 -3.07 0.89
CA ILE A 421 -4.74 -2.46 0.08
C ILE A 421 -4.13 -2.07 -1.26
N ASP A 422 -4.32 -2.92 -2.27
CA ASP A 422 -3.89 -2.61 -3.64
C ASP A 422 -4.90 -1.67 -4.30
N GLU A 423 -4.40 -0.73 -5.09
CA GLU A 423 -5.17 0.35 -5.67
C GLU A 423 -6.03 1.12 -4.66
N ALA A 424 -5.38 1.56 -3.58
CA ALA A 424 -6.02 2.25 -2.46
C ALA A 424 -6.87 3.46 -2.86
N HIS A 425 -6.56 4.15 -3.97
CA HIS A 425 -7.33 5.28 -4.50
C HIS A 425 -8.76 4.89 -4.90
N LEU A 426 -9.01 3.63 -5.29
CA LEU A 426 -10.35 3.14 -5.61
C LEU A 426 -11.27 3.13 -4.38
N PHE A 427 -10.69 2.92 -3.19
CA PHE A 427 -11.43 2.73 -1.94
C PHE A 427 -11.41 3.96 -1.06
N PHE A 428 -10.33 4.74 -1.08
CA PHE A 428 -10.17 5.98 -0.31
C PHE A 428 -9.86 7.16 -1.27
N PRO A 429 -10.80 7.50 -2.17
CA PRO A 429 -10.57 8.56 -3.15
C PRO A 429 -10.46 9.93 -2.46
N GLN A 430 -9.76 10.86 -3.12
CA GLN A 430 -9.96 12.28 -2.88
C GLN A 430 -11.31 12.69 -3.49
N THR A 431 -12.20 13.28 -2.68
CA THR A 431 -13.55 13.68 -3.12
C THR A 431 -13.86 15.10 -2.65
N ARG A 432 -14.74 15.79 -3.38
CA ARG A 432 -15.27 17.11 -2.99
C ARG A 432 -16.62 17.01 -2.28
N ASN A 433 -17.19 15.80 -2.20
CA ASN A 433 -18.46 15.57 -1.51
C ASN A 433 -18.18 15.39 -0.01
N GLU A 434 -18.71 16.29 0.82
CA GLU A 434 -18.49 16.31 2.26
C GLU A 434 -18.98 15.03 2.96
N ASP A 435 -20.12 14.46 2.53
CA ASP A 435 -20.67 13.23 3.11
C ASP A 435 -19.79 12.01 2.81
N GLU A 436 -19.29 11.91 1.57
CA GLU A 436 -18.37 10.84 1.17
C GLU A 436 -17.00 11.02 1.86
N GLN A 437 -16.50 12.25 1.96
CA GLN A 437 -15.26 12.56 2.67
C GLN A 437 -15.36 12.17 4.14
N ALA A 438 -16.41 12.59 4.85
CA ALA A 438 -16.62 12.25 6.25
C ALA A 438 -16.75 10.72 6.46
N PHE A 439 -17.36 10.02 5.49
CA PHE A 439 -17.45 8.56 5.52
C PHE A 439 -16.06 7.90 5.38
N ILE A 440 -15.25 8.34 4.41
CA ILE A 440 -13.89 7.83 4.17
C ILE A 440 -12.99 8.08 5.38
N GLU A 441 -12.98 9.30 5.90
CA GLU A 441 -12.16 9.70 7.04
C GLU A 441 -12.53 8.95 8.32
N ALA A 442 -13.82 8.65 8.52
CA ALA A 442 -14.26 7.82 9.64
C ALA A 442 -13.70 6.39 9.57
N HIS A 443 -13.61 5.81 8.37
CA HIS A 443 -12.99 4.49 8.17
C HIS A 443 -11.47 4.55 8.33
N LEU A 444 -10.81 5.53 7.72
CA LEU A 444 -9.37 5.73 7.86
C LEU A 444 -8.97 5.91 9.31
N THR A 445 -9.69 6.74 10.07
CA THR A 445 -9.45 6.97 11.49
C THR A 445 -9.60 5.68 12.31
N ARG A 446 -10.60 4.85 12.01
CA ARG A 446 -10.81 3.56 12.68
C ARG A 446 -9.68 2.57 12.38
N LEU A 447 -9.23 2.50 11.14
CA LEU A 447 -8.17 1.59 10.73
C LEU A 447 -6.80 1.99 11.25
N THR A 448 -6.52 3.28 11.30
CA THR A 448 -5.19 3.77 11.61
C THR A 448 -5.05 4.08 13.09
N ARG A 449 -5.79 5.08 13.58
CA ARG A 449 -5.71 5.54 14.97
C ARG A 449 -6.19 4.48 15.97
N LEU A 450 -7.36 3.86 15.72
CA LEU A 450 -7.88 2.82 16.61
C LEU A 450 -7.30 1.43 16.32
N GLY A 451 -6.91 1.17 15.07
CA GLY A 451 -6.30 -0.10 14.67
C GLY A 451 -4.89 -0.28 15.19
N ARG A 452 -4.10 0.80 15.35
CA ARG A 452 -2.75 0.75 15.94
C ARG A 452 -2.76 0.12 17.34
N ALA A 453 -3.74 0.47 18.18
CA ALA A 453 -3.91 -0.12 19.51
C ALA A 453 -4.24 -1.63 19.49
N ARG A 454 -4.79 -2.14 18.38
CA ARG A 454 -5.03 -3.58 18.15
C ARG A 454 -3.91 -4.27 17.38
N GLY A 455 -2.83 -3.55 17.07
CA GLY A 455 -1.72 -4.07 16.27
C GLY A 455 -2.05 -4.24 14.80
N ILE A 456 -3.00 -3.47 14.26
CA ILE A 456 -3.31 -3.46 12.82
C ILE A 456 -2.32 -2.52 12.12
N GLY A 457 -1.54 -3.07 11.19
CA GLY A 457 -0.73 -2.30 10.24
C GLY A 457 -1.42 -2.27 8.87
N VAL A 458 -1.36 -1.14 8.17
CA VAL A 458 -2.00 -1.00 6.85
C VAL A 458 -0.94 -0.60 5.83
N VAL A 459 -0.92 -1.30 4.70
CA VAL A 459 -0.08 -0.98 3.54
C VAL A 459 -0.99 -0.50 2.42
N PHE A 460 -0.99 0.80 2.17
CA PHE A 460 -1.71 1.42 1.07
C PHE A 460 -0.81 1.39 -0.17
N ALA A 461 -1.25 0.77 -1.26
CA ALA A 461 -0.52 0.74 -2.51
C ALA A 461 -1.34 1.43 -3.61
N THR A 462 -0.74 2.39 -4.32
CA THR A 462 -1.42 3.11 -5.42
C THR A 462 -0.44 3.51 -6.51
N HIS A 463 -0.92 3.58 -7.75
CA HIS A 463 -0.20 4.26 -8.84
C HIS A 463 -0.71 5.69 -9.09
N MET A 464 -1.84 6.07 -8.46
CA MET A 464 -2.48 7.39 -8.55
C MET A 464 -2.59 8.01 -7.15
N PRO A 465 -1.52 8.65 -6.63
CA PRO A 465 -1.55 9.30 -5.32
C PRO A 465 -2.26 10.67 -5.34
N ASP A 466 -2.48 11.25 -6.52
CA ASP A 466 -3.30 12.47 -6.67
C ASP A 466 -4.79 12.19 -6.41
N ASP A 467 -5.25 10.99 -6.76
CA ASP A 467 -6.63 10.53 -6.55
C ASP A 467 -6.84 9.88 -5.17
N LEU A 468 -5.78 9.73 -4.37
CA LEU A 468 -5.85 9.16 -3.02
C LEU A 468 -6.12 10.26 -2.00
N ASN A 469 -6.99 9.96 -1.02
CA ASN A 469 -7.29 10.88 0.07
C ASN A 469 -6.03 11.31 0.83
N ASP A 470 -5.82 12.61 1.00
CA ASP A 470 -4.59 13.17 1.60
C ASP A 470 -4.38 12.72 3.06
N VAL A 471 -5.44 12.33 3.78
CA VAL A 471 -5.33 11.76 5.13
C VAL A 471 -4.50 10.47 5.11
N VAL A 472 -4.55 9.67 4.04
CA VAL A 472 -3.69 8.48 3.91
C VAL A 472 -2.21 8.87 3.83
N LEU A 473 -1.89 9.95 3.10
CA LEU A 473 -0.51 10.46 2.97
C LEU A 473 0.04 10.97 4.31
N GLN A 474 -0.82 11.53 5.15
CA GLN A 474 -0.48 12.03 6.49
C GLN A 474 -0.32 10.90 7.52
N LEU A 475 -1.14 9.84 7.42
CA LEU A 475 -1.13 8.73 8.38
C LEU A 475 -0.02 7.71 8.12
N ALA A 476 0.49 7.63 6.90
CA ALA A 476 1.57 6.71 6.54
C ALA A 476 2.95 7.30 6.87
N ASN A 477 3.51 6.89 8.01
CA ASN A 477 4.84 7.36 8.44
C ASN A 477 6.00 6.70 7.65
N THR A 478 5.71 5.63 6.92
CA THR A 478 6.68 5.00 6.02
C THR A 478 6.19 5.14 4.59
N LYS A 479 7.01 5.75 3.73
CA LYS A 479 6.75 5.93 2.32
C LYS A 479 7.78 5.14 1.52
N VAL A 480 7.31 4.26 0.67
CA VAL A 480 8.10 3.49 -0.29
C VAL A 480 7.71 3.99 -1.68
N VAL A 481 8.60 4.74 -2.30
CA VAL A 481 8.38 5.41 -3.58
C VAL A 481 9.22 4.73 -4.64
N LEU A 482 8.58 3.93 -5.49
CA LEU A 482 9.18 3.41 -6.71
C LEU A 482 9.03 4.44 -7.83
N ARG A 483 9.56 4.10 -9.03
CA ARG A 483 9.52 4.97 -10.21
C ARG A 483 8.18 5.68 -10.39
N SER A 484 8.19 7.00 -10.32
CA SER A 484 7.00 7.87 -10.37
C SER A 484 7.32 9.23 -11.00
N ASP A 485 6.31 9.91 -11.53
CA ASP A 485 6.48 11.21 -12.18
C ASP A 485 6.90 12.31 -11.19
N LEU A 486 7.58 13.34 -11.67
CA LEU A 486 8.16 14.40 -10.83
C LEU A 486 7.13 15.08 -9.91
N LYS A 487 5.91 15.34 -10.40
CA LYS A 487 4.82 15.93 -9.61
C LYS A 487 4.42 15.03 -8.44
N VAL A 488 4.37 13.72 -8.65
CA VAL A 488 4.09 12.74 -7.59
C VAL A 488 5.21 12.73 -6.57
N LEU A 489 6.46 12.73 -7.02
CA LEU A 489 7.63 12.74 -6.14
C LEU A 489 7.65 13.99 -5.25
N GLU A 490 7.31 15.15 -5.81
CA GLU A 490 7.15 16.40 -5.07
C GLU A 490 6.05 16.32 -4.02
N LYS A 491 4.85 15.85 -4.38
CA LYS A 491 3.73 15.66 -3.44
C LYS A 491 4.11 14.74 -2.28
N LEU A 492 4.92 13.72 -2.52
CA LEU A 492 5.36 12.77 -1.50
C LEU A 492 6.49 13.28 -0.60
N GLY A 493 7.07 14.45 -0.92
CA GLY A 493 8.16 15.05 -0.17
C GLY A 493 9.54 14.53 -0.54
N VAL A 494 9.71 13.98 -1.75
CA VAL A 494 11.04 13.56 -2.24
C VAL A 494 11.88 14.80 -2.56
N PRO A 495 13.12 14.93 -2.03
CA PRO A 495 13.97 16.09 -2.27
C PRO A 495 14.34 16.26 -3.75
N PRO A 496 14.53 17.49 -4.26
CA PRO A 496 14.87 17.75 -5.66
C PRO A 496 16.07 16.93 -6.19
N GLY A 497 17.11 16.76 -5.36
CA GLY A 497 18.31 15.99 -5.71
C GLY A 497 18.04 14.50 -5.95
N ASP A 498 17.00 13.94 -5.32
CA ASP A 498 16.58 12.55 -5.46
C ASP A 498 15.53 12.37 -6.58
N ARG A 499 14.71 13.39 -6.84
CA ARG A 499 13.61 13.32 -7.83
C ARG A 499 14.08 12.84 -9.20
N ARG A 500 15.24 13.33 -9.69
CA ARG A 500 15.81 12.92 -10.98
C ARG A 500 16.16 11.44 -11.03
N PHE A 501 16.57 10.83 -9.92
CA PHE A 501 16.92 9.41 -9.89
C PHE A 501 15.68 8.54 -9.76
N VAL A 502 14.75 8.91 -8.87
CA VAL A 502 13.52 8.14 -8.65
C VAL A 502 12.62 8.19 -9.89
N ALA A 503 12.56 9.31 -10.62
CA ALA A 503 11.73 9.44 -11.83
C ALA A 503 12.15 8.46 -12.95
N TYR A 504 13.44 8.13 -13.05
CA TYR A 504 13.99 7.21 -14.05
C TYR A 504 14.47 5.89 -13.44
N ALA A 505 14.11 5.62 -12.19
CA ALA A 505 14.55 4.44 -11.47
C ALA A 505 14.20 3.15 -12.23
N GLU A 506 15.16 2.23 -12.28
CA GLU A 506 14.91 0.90 -12.81
C GLU A 506 13.90 0.11 -11.96
N ARG A 507 13.38 -0.99 -12.51
CA ARG A 507 12.40 -1.83 -11.84
C ARG A 507 12.96 -2.36 -10.51
N GLY A 508 12.16 -2.24 -9.45
CA GLY A 508 12.51 -2.73 -8.11
C GLY A 508 13.50 -1.84 -7.34
N LEU A 509 13.89 -0.67 -7.86
CA LEU A 509 14.54 0.35 -7.04
C LEU A 509 13.46 1.20 -6.35
N ALA A 510 13.57 1.34 -5.03
CA ALA A 510 12.64 2.11 -4.23
C ALA A 510 13.39 3.15 -3.38
N TYR A 511 12.84 4.36 -3.31
CA TYR A 511 13.22 5.37 -2.34
C TYR A 511 12.34 5.20 -1.10
N VAL A 512 12.96 4.92 0.05
CA VAL A 512 12.26 4.58 1.30
C VAL A 512 12.54 5.63 2.36
N ALA A 513 11.49 6.33 2.77
CA ALA A 513 11.52 7.22 3.92
C ALA A 513 10.69 6.60 5.05
N SER A 514 11.28 6.49 6.24
CA SER A 514 10.61 5.95 7.43
C SER A 514 11.18 6.62 8.67
N TYR A 515 10.37 6.75 9.72
CA TYR A 515 10.87 7.17 11.04
C TYR A 515 11.91 6.19 11.62
N ALA A 516 11.96 4.96 11.12
CA ALA A 516 12.94 3.96 11.54
C ALA A 516 14.35 4.21 10.95
N TYR A 517 14.48 5.16 10.01
CA TYR A 517 15.74 5.51 9.37
C TYR A 517 16.05 6.98 9.63
N ARG A 518 17.32 7.30 9.89
CA ARG A 518 17.75 8.72 10.05
C ARG A 518 17.63 9.51 8.75
N TYR A 519 17.86 8.82 7.63
CA TYR A 519 17.83 9.38 6.29
C TYR A 519 17.05 8.46 5.37
N PRO A 520 16.39 9.01 4.33
CA PRO A 520 15.80 8.19 3.29
C PRO A 520 16.85 7.34 2.56
N LEU A 521 16.47 6.12 2.19
CA LEU A 521 17.38 5.12 1.62
C LEU A 521 16.91 4.74 0.22
N TYR A 522 17.86 4.49 -0.68
CA TYR A 522 17.57 3.71 -1.89
C TYR A 522 17.67 2.23 -1.53
N VAL A 523 16.66 1.45 -1.92
CA VAL A 523 16.58 0.03 -1.63
C VAL A 523 16.29 -0.72 -2.93
N LYS A 524 17.15 -1.68 -3.26
CA LYS A 524 16.91 -2.63 -4.35
C LYS A 524 16.12 -3.80 -3.79
N VAL A 525 14.85 -3.88 -4.17
CA VAL A 525 13.90 -4.90 -3.71
C VAL A 525 14.35 -6.27 -4.22
N ARG A 526 14.49 -7.24 -3.30
CA ARG A 526 14.74 -8.64 -3.63
C ARG A 526 13.43 -9.31 -4.05
N LYS A 527 13.43 -9.99 -5.19
CA LYS A 527 12.25 -10.69 -5.72
C LYS A 527 12.31 -12.18 -5.37
N THR A 528 11.42 -12.62 -4.50
CA THR A 528 11.22 -14.03 -4.13
C THR A 528 9.77 -14.49 -4.31
N ALA A 529 8.82 -13.57 -4.22
CA ALA A 529 7.42 -13.80 -4.46
C ALA A 529 7.14 -14.13 -5.93
N VAL A 530 6.32 -15.17 -6.13
CA VAL A 530 5.85 -15.56 -7.46
C VAL A 530 4.95 -14.46 -8.01
N HIS A 531 5.20 -14.09 -9.26
CA HIS A 531 4.41 -13.14 -9.99
C HIS A 531 4.27 -13.60 -11.45
N PHE A 532 3.05 -13.85 -11.89
CA PHE A 532 2.71 -14.04 -13.30
C PHE A 532 2.40 -12.67 -13.91
N GLY A 533 3.12 -12.30 -14.97
CA GLY A 533 3.18 -10.93 -15.53
C GLY A 533 4.50 -10.24 -15.20
#